data_AF-A0A3M0DHS5-F1
#
_entry.id   AF-A0A3M0DHS5-F1
#
_cell.length_a   1.000
_cell.length_b   1.000
_cell.length_c   1.000
_cell.angle_alpha   90.00
_cell.angle_beta   90.00
_cell.angle_gamma   90.00
#
_symmetry.space_group_name_H-M   'P 1'
#
loop_
_entity.id
_entity.type
_entity.pdbx_description
1 polymer ?
#
loop_
_entity_poly.entity_id
_entity_poly.type
_entity_poly.pdbx_seq_one_letter_code
_entity_poly.pdbx_strand_id
1 'polypeptide(L)'
;MPSTNRLAGVYAWVTDQRQVTILVAILVALPTAYAFHATFGGDTTGGGFLLLMTLAVGVPTAYDTHWPAYDRTWQAVGWVFAACVVATVEFVGLYLVGTALGLAPIPAAIGAFLVTYLGTFAWLASR
;
A
#
# COMPACT_ATOMS: atom_id res chain seq x y z
N MET A 1 35.09 -11.47 15.94
CA MET A 1 34.71 -11.35 14.51
C MET A 1 33.64 -10.26 14.38
N PRO A 2 33.96 -9.10 13.78
CA PRO A 2 33.04 -7.94 13.74
C PRO A 2 31.87 -8.09 12.74
N SER A 3 32.04 -8.93 11.71
CA SER A 3 31.04 -9.14 10.65
C SER A 3 29.79 -9.86 11.14
N THR A 4 29.92 -10.80 12.08
CA THR A 4 28.80 -11.55 12.66
C THR A 4 27.83 -10.64 13.44
N ASN A 5 28.35 -9.62 14.13
CA ASN A 5 27.52 -8.65 14.87
C ASN A 5 26.70 -7.74 13.95
N ARG A 6 27.22 -7.38 12.77
CA ARG A 6 26.48 -6.56 11.80
C ARG A 6 25.33 -7.35 11.18
N LEU A 7 25.56 -8.60 10.81
CA LEU A 7 24.52 -9.47 10.24
C LEU A 7 23.40 -9.75 11.26
N ALA A 8 23.74 -10.00 12.53
CA ALA A 8 22.75 -10.18 13.59
C ALA A 8 21.93 -8.90 13.85
N GLY A 9 22.56 -7.72 13.82
CA GLY A 9 21.87 -6.44 13.97
C GLY A 9 20.92 -6.12 12.81
N VAL A 10 21.36 -6.38 11.57
CA VAL A 10 20.50 -6.24 10.38
C VAL A 10 19.35 -7.24 10.43
N TYR A 11 19.62 -8.50 10.80
CA TYR A 11 18.58 -9.51 10.91
C TYR A 11 17.54 -9.13 11.95
N ALA A 12 17.97 -8.74 13.16
CA ALA A 12 17.08 -8.28 14.22
C ALA A 12 16.24 -7.07 13.78
N TRP A 13 16.84 -6.13 13.04
CA TRP A 13 16.14 -4.97 12.48
C TRP A 13 15.13 -5.38 11.40
N VAL A 14 15.50 -6.26 10.46
CA VAL A 14 14.60 -6.76 9.39
C VAL A 14 13.42 -7.57 9.96
N THR A 15 13.64 -8.30 11.06
CA THR A 15 12.59 -9.08 11.73
C THR A 15 11.68 -8.24 12.64
N ASP A 16 12.00 -6.96 12.83
CA ASP A 16 11.10 -6.06 13.54
C ASP A 16 9.77 -5.98 12.79
N GLN A 17 8.66 -6.07 13.52
CA GLN A 17 7.32 -6.19 12.96
C GLN A 17 7.02 -5.05 11.98
N ARG A 18 7.53 -3.85 12.29
CA ARG A 18 7.42 -2.65 11.44
C ARG A 18 8.16 -2.79 10.11
N GLN A 19 9.34 -3.40 10.08
CA GLN A 19 10.09 -3.60 8.84
C GLN A 19 9.43 -4.70 8.00
N VAL A 20 8.94 -5.76 8.64
CA VAL A 20 8.25 -6.86 7.95
C VAL A 20 6.97 -6.34 7.26
N THR A 21 6.18 -5.50 7.93
CA THR A 21 4.96 -4.93 7.33
C THR A 21 5.26 -4.04 6.14
N ILE A 22 6.31 -3.21 6.21
CA ILE A 22 6.78 -2.39 5.09
C ILE A 22 7.22 -3.27 3.91
N LEU A 23 8.03 -4.29 4.17
CA LEU A 23 8.53 -5.19 3.12
C LEU A 23 7.39 -5.95 2.43
N VAL A 24 6.40 -6.44 3.19
CA VAL A 24 5.22 -7.11 2.64
C VAL A 24 4.41 -6.14 1.79
N ALA A 25 4.17 -4.92 2.28
CA ALA A 25 3.44 -3.91 1.52
C ALA A 25 4.15 -3.56 0.21
N ILE A 26 5.48 -3.39 0.21
CA ILE A 26 6.26 -3.16 -1.02
C ILE A 26 6.16 -4.36 -1.98
N LEU A 27 6.30 -5.58 -1.45
CA LEU A 27 6.24 -6.81 -2.23
C LEU A 27 4.87 -7.03 -2.88
N VAL A 28 3.79 -6.55 -2.26
CA VAL A 28 2.44 -6.55 -2.86
C VAL A 28 2.25 -5.35 -3.79
N ALA A 29 2.74 -4.17 -3.42
CA ALA A 29 2.53 -2.93 -4.17
C ALA A 29 3.15 -2.98 -5.57
N LEU A 30 4.38 -3.49 -5.69
CA LEU A 30 5.09 -3.59 -6.97
C LEU A 30 4.35 -4.40 -8.04
N PRO A 31 3.97 -5.68 -7.80
CA PRO A 31 3.24 -6.45 -8.79
C PRO A 31 1.84 -5.88 -9.05
N THR A 32 1.18 -5.30 -8.04
CA THR A 32 -0.15 -4.71 -8.20
C THR A 32 -0.11 -3.45 -9.07
N ALA A 33 0.87 -2.57 -8.85
CA ALA A 33 1.09 -1.38 -9.67
C ALA A 33 1.48 -1.74 -11.10
N TYR A 34 2.32 -2.77 -11.28
CA TYR A 34 2.66 -3.29 -12.60
C TYR A 34 1.44 -3.87 -13.32
N ALA A 35 0.63 -4.69 -12.64
CA ALA A 35 -0.59 -5.26 -13.21
C ALA A 35 -1.59 -4.16 -13.62
N PHE A 36 -1.75 -3.13 -12.80
CA PHE A 36 -2.56 -1.96 -13.14
C PHE A 36 -2.04 -1.26 -14.40
N HIS A 37 -0.74 -0.98 -14.45
CA HIS A 37 -0.13 -0.34 -15.61
C HIS A 37 -0.26 -1.20 -16.88
N ALA A 38 -0.04 -2.51 -16.78
CA ALA A 38 -0.17 -3.44 -17.91
C ALA A 38 -1.62 -3.50 -18.44
N THR A 39 -2.62 -3.33 -17.57
CA THR A 39 -4.04 -3.42 -17.93
C THR A 39 -4.58 -2.11 -18.51
N PHE A 40 -4.11 -0.96 -18.01
CA PHE A 40 -4.66 0.37 -18.35
C PHE A 40 -3.67 1.27 -19.11
N GLY A 41 -2.54 0.72 -19.58
CA GLY A 41 -1.30 1.39 -19.98
C GLY A 41 -1.28 2.30 -21.22
N GLY A 42 -2.41 2.89 -21.61
CA GLY A 42 -2.48 3.84 -22.72
C GLY A 42 -1.87 5.22 -22.41
N ASP A 43 -2.11 5.75 -21.20
CA ASP A 43 -1.68 7.11 -20.77
C ASP A 43 -1.55 7.23 -19.22
N THR A 44 -1.48 6.08 -18.52
CA THR A 44 -1.75 5.97 -17.07
C THR A 44 -0.50 5.76 -16.21
N THR A 45 0.68 6.12 -16.70
CA THR A 45 1.94 5.95 -15.95
C THR A 45 1.86 6.56 -14.53
N GLY A 46 1.11 7.66 -14.37
CA GLY A 46 0.83 8.26 -13.06
C GLY A 46 -0.06 7.41 -12.14
N GLY A 47 -1.04 6.67 -12.67
CA GLY A 47 -1.98 5.88 -11.86
C GLY A 47 -1.32 4.68 -11.19
N GLY A 48 -0.44 3.97 -11.89
CA GLY A 48 0.35 2.88 -11.31
C GLY A 48 1.26 3.38 -10.17
N PHE A 49 1.88 4.55 -10.33
CA PHE A 49 2.68 5.19 -9.29
C PHE A 49 1.84 5.57 -8.07
N LEU A 50 0.66 6.16 -8.26
CA LEU A 50 -0.24 6.53 -7.15
C LEU A 50 -0.75 5.30 -6.38
N LEU A 51 -1.06 4.21 -7.08
CA LEU A 51 -1.40 2.93 -6.45
C LEU A 51 -0.22 2.39 -5.63
N LEU A 52 1.00 2.47 -6.18
CA LEU A 52 2.24 2.09 -5.49
C LEU A 52 2.42 2.90 -4.20
N MET A 53 2.24 4.21 -4.25
CA MET A 53 2.32 5.08 -3.08
C MET A 53 1.25 4.74 -2.03
N THR A 54 0.03 4.46 -2.47
CA THR A 54 -1.08 4.07 -1.57
C THR A 54 -0.74 2.79 -0.80
N LEU A 55 -0.23 1.78 -1.51
CA LEU A 55 0.05 0.47 -0.92
C LEU A 55 1.37 0.46 -0.13
N ALA A 56 2.46 0.96 -0.70
CA ALA A 56 3.79 0.88 -0.09
C ALA A 56 4.01 1.90 1.03
N VAL A 57 3.29 3.03 1.03
CA VAL A 57 3.42 4.08 2.05
C VAL A 57 2.16 4.17 2.90
N GLY A 58 0.98 4.21 2.28
CA GLY A 58 -0.29 4.37 3.00
C GLY A 58 -0.58 3.21 3.96
N VAL A 59 -0.50 1.96 3.49
CA VAL A 59 -0.86 0.79 4.31
C VAL A 59 0.08 0.59 5.51
N PRO A 60 1.42 0.62 5.38
CA PRO A 60 2.31 0.52 6.53
C PRO A 60 2.15 1.68 7.51
N THR A 61 1.94 2.90 7.01
CA THR A 61 1.74 4.07 7.89
C THR A 61 0.43 3.96 8.67
N ALA A 62 -0.64 3.49 8.03
CA ALA A 62 -1.93 3.25 8.68
C ALA A 62 -1.80 2.19 9.78
N TYR A 63 -1.08 1.10 9.51
CA TYR A 63 -0.78 0.07 10.50
C TYR A 63 0.01 0.62 11.69
N ASP A 64 1.11 1.33 11.44
CA ASP A 64 2.02 1.86 12.47
C ASP A 64 1.35 2.93 13.35
N THR A 65 0.45 3.74 12.77
CA THR A 65 -0.15 4.89 13.47
C THR A 65 -1.43 4.54 14.22
N HIS A 66 -2.28 3.66 13.66
CA HIS A 66 -3.64 3.44 14.18
C HIS A 66 -3.87 2.04 14.75
N TRP A 67 -2.95 1.10 14.53
CA TRP A 67 -3.14 -0.28 15.00
C TRP A 67 -2.09 -0.65 16.06
N PRO A 68 -2.49 -1.21 17.21
CA PRO A 68 -1.54 -1.70 18.19
C PRO A 68 -0.71 -2.85 17.58
N ALA A 69 0.57 -2.88 17.93
CA ALA A 69 1.45 -3.95 17.50
C ALA A 69 0.90 -5.31 17.94
N TYR A 70 0.65 -6.21 16.99
CA TYR A 70 0.28 -7.58 17.28
C TYR A 70 1.40 -8.33 18.00
N ASP A 71 1.03 -9.27 18.89
CA ASP A 71 1.98 -10.19 19.55
C ASP A 71 2.66 -11.16 18.56
N ARG A 72 2.05 -11.39 17.40
CA ARG A 72 2.52 -12.33 16.38
C ARG A 72 2.68 -11.64 15.03
N THR A 73 3.88 -11.69 14.47
CA THR A 73 4.25 -11.08 13.19
C THR A 73 3.36 -11.54 12.03
N TRP A 74 2.90 -12.80 12.02
CA TRP A 74 2.03 -13.30 10.94
C TRP A 74 0.66 -12.62 10.91
N GLN A 75 0.14 -12.16 12.06
CA GLN A 75 -1.14 -11.44 12.13
C GLN A 75 -0.99 -10.05 11.54
N ALA A 76 0.14 -9.38 11.82
CA ALA A 76 0.50 -8.11 11.21
C ALA A 76 0.60 -8.23 9.68
N VAL A 77 1.27 -9.29 9.19
CA VAL A 77 1.37 -9.57 7.75
C VAL A 77 -0.01 -9.81 7.14
N GLY A 78 -0.87 -10.61 7.78
CA GLY A 78 -2.22 -10.87 7.30
C GLY A 78 -3.07 -9.60 7.23
N TRP A 79 -2.96 -8.73 8.24
CA TRP A 79 -3.65 -7.45 8.26
C TRP A 79 -3.18 -6.52 7.13
N VAL A 80 -1.87 -6.39 6.95
CA VAL A 80 -1.29 -5.56 5.87
C VAL A 80 -1.70 -6.09 4.51
N PHE A 81 -1.66 -7.40 4.31
CA PHE A 81 -2.10 -8.01 3.07
C PHE A 81 -3.59 -7.73 2.80
N ALA A 82 -4.45 -7.91 3.81
CA ALA A 82 -5.87 -7.60 3.69
C ALA A 82 -6.12 -6.12 3.38
N ALA A 83 -5.41 -5.22 4.07
CA ALA A 83 -5.49 -3.78 3.82
C ALA A 83 -5.00 -3.40 2.41
N CYS A 84 -3.93 -4.03 1.92
CA CYS A 84 -3.47 -3.85 0.53
C CYS A 84 -4.53 -4.30 -0.48
N VAL A 85 -5.21 -5.42 -0.24
CA VAL A 85 -6.28 -5.91 -1.12
C VAL A 85 -7.45 -4.92 -1.15
N VAL A 86 -7.92 -4.47 0.02
CA VAL A 86 -9.02 -3.50 0.12
C VAL A 86 -8.66 -2.19 -0.58
N ALA A 87 -7.49 -1.62 -0.30
CA ALA A 87 -7.03 -0.38 -0.93
C ALA A 87 -6.90 -0.52 -2.45
N THR A 88 -6.47 -1.69 -2.94
CA THR A 88 -6.40 -1.97 -4.39
C THR A 88 -7.80 -1.98 -5.00
N VAL A 89 -8.75 -2.67 -4.38
CA VAL A 89 -10.14 -2.74 -4.87
C VAL A 89 -10.78 -1.36 -4.90
N GLU A 90 -10.60 -0.57 -3.84
CA GLU A 90 -11.10 0.81 -3.79
C GLU A 90 -10.48 1.68 -4.88
N PHE A 91 -9.16 1.67 -5.00
CA PHE A 91 -8.45 2.47 -6.01
C PHE A 91 -8.89 2.10 -7.43
N VAL A 92 -8.92 0.81 -7.76
CA VAL A 92 -9.32 0.34 -9.09
C VAL A 92 -10.80 0.62 -9.34
N GLY A 93 -11.67 0.40 -8.35
CA GLY A 93 -13.10 0.70 -8.46
C GLY A 93 -13.36 2.17 -8.75
N LEU A 94 -12.73 3.07 -7.99
CA LEU A 94 -12.85 4.52 -8.18
C LEU A 94 -12.25 4.99 -9.51
N TYR A 95 -11.14 4.39 -9.93
CA TYR A 95 -10.55 4.65 -11.24
C TYR A 95 -11.49 4.25 -12.38
N LEU A 96 -12.13 3.09 -12.29
CA LEU A 96 -13.12 2.63 -13.27
C LEU A 96 -14.37 3.51 -13.30
N VAL A 97 -14.86 3.93 -12.13
CA VAL A 97 -15.98 4.87 -12.05
C VAL A 97 -15.60 6.22 -12.67
N GLY A 98 -14.42 6.74 -12.36
CA GLY A 98 -13.92 8.01 -12.92
C GLY A 98 -13.80 7.95 -14.45
N THR A 99 -13.23 6.88 -14.98
CA THR A 99 -13.12 6.70 -16.44
C THR A 99 -14.48 6.48 -17.10
N ALA A 100 -15.42 5.78 -16.46
CA ALA A 100 -16.79 5.62 -16.95
C ALA A 100 -17.57 6.95 -17.00
N LEU A 101 -17.25 7.90 -16.12
CA LEU A 101 -17.79 9.27 -16.13
C LEU A 101 -17.12 10.18 -17.17
N GLY A 102 -16.19 9.65 -17.98
CA GLY A 102 -15.50 10.39 -19.04
C GLY A 102 -14.31 11.21 -18.56
N LEU A 103 -13.83 11.03 -17.33
CA LEU A 103 -12.58 11.67 -16.90
C LEU A 103 -11.40 11.07 -17.66
N ALA A 104 -10.43 11.93 -17.97
CA ALA A 104 -9.14 11.48 -18.46
C ALA A 104 -8.48 10.53 -17.41
N PRO A 105 -7.63 9.59 -17.85
CA PRO A 105 -7.12 8.55 -16.96
C PRO A 105 -6.31 9.07 -15.76
N ILE A 106 -5.56 10.16 -15.94
CA ILE A 106 -4.77 10.77 -14.85
C ILE A 106 -5.65 11.40 -13.76
N PRO A 107 -6.60 12.31 -14.07
CA PRO A 107 -7.48 12.87 -13.03
C PRO A 107 -8.38 11.82 -12.37
N ALA A 108 -8.80 10.78 -13.09
CA ALA A 108 -9.50 9.64 -12.49
C ALA A 108 -8.62 8.91 -11.46
N ALA A 109 -7.35 8.69 -11.77
CA ALA A 109 -6.39 8.06 -10.84
C ALA A 109 -6.04 8.97 -9.64
N ILE A 110 -5.94 10.29 -9.84
CA ILE A 110 -5.76 11.26 -8.76
C ILE A 110 -6.97 11.24 -7.82
N GLY A 111 -8.18 11.25 -8.37
CA GLY A 111 -9.41 11.15 -7.58
C GLY A 111 -9.47 9.86 -6.78
N ALA A 112 -9.19 8.72 -7.43
CA ALA A 112 -9.10 7.42 -6.78
C ALA A 112 -8.06 7.40 -5.65
N PHE A 113 -6.86 7.95 -5.89
CA PHE A 113 -5.81 8.10 -4.90
C PHE A 113 -6.28 8.91 -3.69
N LEU A 114 -6.81 10.10 -3.92
CA LEU A 114 -7.23 11.01 -2.85
C LEU A 114 -8.35 10.40 -2.01
N VAL A 115 -9.35 9.79 -2.64
CA VAL A 115 -10.46 9.18 -1.92
C VAL A 115 -10.01 7.93 -1.16
N THR A 116 -9.18 7.07 -1.76
CA THR A 116 -8.69 5.86 -1.08
C THR A 116 -7.75 6.23 0.07
N TYR A 117 -6.81 7.14 -0.16
CA TYR A 117 -5.83 7.56 0.84
C TYR A 117 -6.47 8.38 1.96
N LEU A 118 -7.18 9.48 1.62
CA LEU A 118 -7.82 10.34 2.62
C LEU A 118 -9.03 9.66 3.25
N GLY A 119 -9.79 8.86 2.52
CA GLY A 119 -10.92 8.10 3.06
C GLY A 119 -10.47 7.09 4.11
N THR A 120 -9.41 6.34 3.83
CA THR A 120 -8.81 5.41 4.79
C THR A 120 -8.29 6.15 6.02
N PHE A 121 -7.54 7.23 5.84
CA PHE A 121 -7.03 8.03 6.97
C PHE A 121 -8.14 8.70 7.78
N ALA A 122 -9.19 9.24 7.14
CA ALA A 122 -10.31 9.89 7.84
C ALA A 122 -11.17 8.88 8.61
N TRP A 123 -11.37 7.68 8.06
CA TRP A 123 -12.06 6.60 8.75
C TRP A 123 -11.26 6.10 9.96
N LEU A 124 -9.94 5.98 9.82
CA LEU A 124 -9.06 5.59 10.91
C LEU A 124 -8.90 6.68 11.97
N ALA A 125 -8.89 7.96 11.59
CA ALA A 125 -8.81 9.09 12.51
C ALA A 125 -10.11 9.38 13.28
N SER A 126 -11.24 8.85 12.82
CA SER A 126 -12.54 8.97 13.48
C SER A 126 -12.89 7.78 14.40
N ARG A 127 -12.01 6.78 14.48
CA ARG A 127 -12.05 5.68 15.44
C ARG A 127 -11.12 5.94 16.62
#